data_AF-A0A7S2E8E8-F1
#
_entry.id   AF-A0A7S2E8E8-F1
#
_cell.length_a   1.000
_cell.length_b   1.000
_cell.length_c   1.000
_cell.angle_alpha   90.00
_cell.angle_beta   90.00
_cell.angle_gamma   90.00
#
_symmetry.space_group_name_H-M   'P 1'
#
loop_
_entity.id
_entity.type
_entity.pdbx_description
1 polymer ?
#
loop_
_entity_poly.entity_id
_entity_poly.type
_entity_poly.pdbx_seq_one_letter_code
_entity_poly.pdbx_strand_id
1 'polypeptide(L)'
;WKLEKKLRSHGLSYVRDIWELGDEAGSRLGCILGAGNGTKIMRYCQGEDDRLVRPAPRKTIGAECNYGVRFDGLYGVDHMMNGLADEVERRMLAVGVQGRRLTLKVMKRKEGAPN
;
A
#
# COMPACT_ATOMS: atom_id res chain seq x y z
N TRP A 1 -1.72 -4.87 -10.85
CA TRP A 1 -1.71 -6.35 -10.86
C TRP A 1 -2.72 -7.02 -9.92
N LYS A 2 -2.76 -6.78 -8.60
CA LYS A 2 -3.63 -7.57 -7.69
C LYS A 2 -5.13 -7.40 -7.96
N LEU A 3 -5.62 -6.16 -8.06
CA LEU A 3 -7.04 -5.88 -8.39
C LEU A 3 -7.37 -6.35 -9.81
N GLU A 4 -6.50 -6.05 -10.77
CA GLU A 4 -6.63 -6.50 -12.15
C GLU A 4 -6.75 -8.02 -12.26
N LYS A 5 -5.86 -8.80 -11.63
CA LYS A 5 -5.96 -10.27 -11.62
C LYS A 5 -7.28 -10.74 -11.03
N LYS A 6 -7.78 -10.06 -9.98
CA LYS A 6 -9.06 -10.39 -9.34
C LYS A 6 -10.26 -10.08 -10.25
N LEU A 7 -10.22 -9.00 -11.02
CA LEU A 7 -11.26 -8.67 -11.99
C LEU A 7 -11.23 -9.62 -13.20
N ARG A 8 -10.03 -9.88 -13.74
CA ARG A 8 -9.83 -10.81 -14.86
C ARG A 8 -10.29 -12.23 -14.53
N SER A 9 -10.08 -12.71 -13.30
CA SER A 9 -10.58 -14.03 -12.89
C SER A 9 -12.12 -14.11 -12.85
N HIS A 10 -12.82 -12.98 -12.96
CA HIS A 10 -14.28 -12.89 -13.05
C HIS A 10 -14.74 -12.39 -14.42
N GLY A 11 -13.88 -12.42 -15.44
CA GLY A 11 -14.21 -12.01 -16.80
C GLY A 11 -14.23 -10.50 -17.04
N LEU A 12 -13.83 -9.68 -16.07
CA LEU A 12 -13.84 -8.22 -16.19
C LEU A 12 -12.46 -7.71 -16.59
N SER A 13 -12.32 -7.25 -17.83
CA SER A 13 -11.05 -6.72 -18.37
C SER A 13 -11.18 -5.28 -18.87
N TYR A 14 -12.37 -4.88 -19.32
CA TYR A 14 -12.66 -3.59 -19.91
C TYR A 14 -13.84 -2.90 -19.20
N VAL A 15 -13.94 -1.58 -19.38
CA VAL A 15 -15.05 -0.78 -18.82
C VAL A 15 -16.41 -1.25 -19.34
N ARG A 16 -16.49 -1.63 -20.62
CA ARG A 16 -17.72 -2.17 -21.23
C ARG A 16 -18.24 -3.41 -20.50
N ASP A 17 -17.33 -4.29 -20.04
CA ASP A 17 -17.71 -5.53 -19.35
C ASP A 17 -18.42 -5.22 -18.03
N ILE A 18 -18.12 -4.06 -17.42
CA ILE A 18 -18.79 -3.57 -16.21
C ILE A 18 -20.14 -2.94 -16.57
N TRP A 19 -20.23 -2.22 -17.69
CA TRP A 19 -21.49 -1.65 -18.17
C TRP A 19 -22.49 -2.73 -18.59
N GLU A 20 -22.01 -3.84 -19.17
CA GLU A 20 -22.82 -5.00 -19.54
C GLU A 20 -23.46 -5.71 -18.32
N LEU A 21 -22.93 -5.51 -17.11
CA LEU A 21 -23.55 -6.01 -15.88
C LEU A 21 -24.81 -5.23 -15.47
N GLY A 22 -25.06 -4.05 -16.06
CA GLY A 22 -26.22 -3.23 -15.76
C GLY A 22 -26.36 -2.91 -14.26
N ASP A 23 -27.58 -3.04 -13.74
CA ASP A 23 -27.92 -2.72 -12.35
C ASP A 23 -27.16 -3.59 -11.31
N GLU A 24 -26.69 -4.78 -11.70
CA GLU A 24 -25.93 -5.66 -10.82
C GLU A 24 -24.46 -5.25 -10.66
N ALA A 25 -23.95 -4.35 -11.51
CA ALA A 25 -22.54 -3.98 -11.58
C ALA A 25 -21.97 -3.59 -10.21
N GLY A 26 -22.70 -2.74 -9.47
CA GLY A 26 -22.29 -2.26 -8.15
C GLY A 26 -22.16 -3.37 -7.12
N SER A 27 -23.16 -4.27 -7.06
CA SER A 27 -23.15 -5.42 -6.14
C SER A 27 -22.03 -6.40 -6.49
N ARG A 28 -21.89 -6.73 -7.78
CA ARG A 28 -20.86 -7.64 -8.30
C ARG A 28 -19.46 -7.13 -7.99
N LEU A 29 -19.19 -5.86 -8.28
CA LEU A 29 -17.91 -5.22 -7.96
C LEU A 29 -17.67 -5.13 -6.44
N GLY A 30 -18.70 -4.89 -5.64
CA GLY A 30 -18.63 -4.92 -4.19
C GLY A 30 -18.21 -6.29 -3.64
N CYS A 31 -18.80 -7.37 -4.13
CA CYS A 31 -18.43 -8.74 -3.76
C CYS A 31 -16.99 -9.08 -4.17
N ILE A 32 -16.57 -8.66 -5.37
CA ILE A 32 -15.22 -8.97 -5.88
C ILE A 32 -14.17 -8.10 -5.19
N LEU A 33 -14.38 -6.80 -5.03
CA LEU A 33 -13.32 -5.86 -4.63
C LEU A 33 -13.44 -5.34 -3.18
N GLY A 34 -14.56 -5.63 -2.51
CA GLY A 34 -14.98 -4.98 -1.27
C GLY A 34 -15.66 -3.64 -1.54
N ALA A 35 -16.54 -3.21 -0.63
CA ALA A 35 -17.42 -2.04 -0.81
C ALA A 35 -16.68 -0.79 -1.30
N GLY A 36 -15.57 -0.40 -0.66
CA GLY A 36 -14.84 0.83 -1.01
C GLY A 36 -14.26 0.81 -2.43
N ASN A 37 -13.61 -0.29 -2.83
CA ASN A 37 -13.04 -0.38 -4.18
C ASN A 37 -14.12 -0.62 -5.23
N GLY A 38 -15.19 -1.37 -4.89
CA GLY A 38 -16.30 -1.63 -5.80
C GLY A 38 -17.00 -0.34 -6.22
N THR A 39 -17.40 0.49 -5.26
CA THR A 39 -18.01 1.80 -5.52
C THR A 39 -17.06 2.71 -6.30
N LYS A 40 -15.77 2.72 -5.95
CA LYS A 40 -14.76 3.55 -6.62
C LYS A 40 -14.60 3.19 -8.09
N ILE A 41 -14.48 1.90 -8.40
CA ILE A 41 -14.33 1.43 -9.79
C ILE A 41 -15.60 1.72 -10.59
N MET A 42 -16.78 1.51 -10.01
CA MET A 42 -18.04 1.79 -10.70
C MET A 42 -18.15 3.27 -11.14
N ARG A 43 -17.86 4.21 -10.23
CA ARG A 43 -17.84 5.65 -10.53
C ARG A 43 -16.84 6.00 -11.64
N TYR A 44 -15.64 5.43 -11.56
CA TYR A 44 -14.61 5.67 -12.58
C TYR A 44 -15.01 5.12 -13.95
N CYS A 45 -15.72 3.99 -14.00
CA CYS A 45 -16.30 3.48 -15.24
C CYS A 45 -17.39 4.40 -15.80
N GLN A 46 -17.99 5.28 -15.01
CA GLN A 46 -18.97 6.29 -15.44
C GLN A 46 -18.32 7.66 -15.70
N GLY A 47 -17.00 7.77 -15.55
CA GLY A 47 -16.28 9.04 -15.67
C GLY A 47 -16.47 9.99 -14.48
N GLU A 48 -16.98 9.49 -13.35
CA GLU A 48 -17.24 10.29 -12.16
C GLU A 48 -16.02 10.29 -11.23
N ASP A 49 -15.44 11.49 -11.01
CA ASP A 49 -14.42 11.72 -10.00
C ASP A 49 -14.59 13.12 -9.38
N ASP A 50 -15.15 13.16 -8.17
CA ASP A 50 -15.48 14.38 -7.41
C ASP A 50 -14.33 14.86 -6.51
N ARG A 51 -13.17 14.19 -6.56
CA ARG A 51 -12.06 14.46 -5.65
C ARG A 51 -11.40 15.79 -5.97
N LEU A 52 -11.33 16.66 -4.96
CA LEU A 52 -10.60 17.92 -5.06
C LEU A 52 -9.08 17.68 -5.09
N VAL A 53 -8.39 18.43 -5.96
CA VAL A 53 -6.93 18.48 -5.97
C VAL A 53 -6.48 19.27 -4.74
N ARG A 54 -5.92 18.58 -3.74
CA ARG A 54 -5.38 19.18 -2.53
C ARG A 54 -4.01 18.59 -2.21
N PRO A 55 -3.08 19.39 -1.65
CA PRO A 55 -1.86 18.84 -1.08
C PRO A 55 -2.21 17.91 0.09
N ALA A 56 -1.74 16.67 0.03
CA ALA A 56 -1.97 15.71 1.11
C ALA A 56 -1.02 16.02 2.29
N PRO A 57 -1.54 16.19 3.52
CA PRO A 57 -0.68 16.40 4.68
C PRO A 57 0.13 15.13 4.95
N ARG A 58 1.35 15.30 5.48
CA ARG A 58 2.19 14.17 5.92
C ARG A 58 1.54 13.50 7.13
N LYS A 59 1.18 12.22 6.99
CA LYS A 59 0.52 11.44 8.06
C LYS A 59 1.47 10.50 8.80
N THR A 60 2.59 10.15 8.19
CA THR A 60 3.56 9.20 8.74
C THR A 60 4.99 9.65 8.42
N ILE A 61 5.92 9.31 9.31
CA ILE A 61 7.36 9.44 9.11
C ILE A 61 7.95 8.06 9.38
N GLY A 62 8.87 7.64 8.51
CA GLY A 62 9.56 6.36 8.64
C GLY A 62 10.80 6.33 7.78
N ALA A 63 11.62 5.31 7.99
CA ALA A 63 12.77 4.95 7.19
C ALA A 63 12.74 3.44 6.95
N GLU A 64 13.18 2.99 5.79
CA GLU A 64 13.28 1.56 5.46
C GLU A 64 14.56 1.28 4.68
N CYS A 65 15.17 0.13 4.93
CA CYS A 65 16.26 -0.41 4.15
C CYS A 65 15.94 -1.88 3.85
N ASN A 66 15.62 -2.18 2.60
CA ASN A 66 15.26 -3.54 2.15
C ASN A 66 16.31 -4.15 1.20
N TYR A 67 17.33 -3.37 0.81
CA TYR A 67 18.39 -3.78 -0.12
C TYR A 67 19.73 -3.88 0.62
N GLY A 68 20.55 -4.87 0.26
CA GLY A 68 21.88 -5.05 0.86
C GLY A 68 21.88 -5.48 2.34
N VAL A 69 20.72 -5.80 2.92
CA VAL A 69 20.62 -6.21 4.33
C VAL A 69 21.18 -7.63 4.48
N ARG A 70 22.36 -7.75 5.08
CA ARG A 70 23.00 -9.01 5.47
C ARG A 70 23.63 -8.80 6.84
N PHE A 71 23.37 -9.71 7.76
CA PHE A 71 23.92 -9.67 9.11
C PHE A 71 24.67 -10.98 9.37
N ASP A 72 25.88 -10.87 9.90
CA ASP A 72 26.72 -11.96 10.38
C ASP A 72 26.71 -12.07 11.91
N GLY A 73 25.97 -11.21 12.60
CA GLY A 73 25.82 -11.20 14.05
C GLY A 73 24.91 -10.07 14.55
N LEU A 74 24.74 -10.00 15.87
CA LEU A 74 23.87 -9.00 16.53
C LEU A 74 24.37 -7.57 16.32
N TYR A 75 25.69 -7.37 16.23
CA TYR A 75 26.29 -6.05 16.01
C TYR A 75 25.72 -5.35 14.76
N GLY A 76 25.60 -6.08 13.63
CA GLY A 76 25.05 -5.51 12.40
C GLY A 76 23.58 -5.12 12.54
N VAL A 77 22.82 -5.88 13.34
CA VAL A 77 21.40 -5.59 13.64
C VAL A 77 21.30 -4.31 14.46
N ASP A 78 22.06 -4.19 15.54
CA ASP A 78 22.06 -3.00 16.41
C ASP A 78 22.49 -1.75 15.64
N HIS A 79 23.53 -1.87 14.82
CA HIS A 79 23.99 -0.78 13.96
C HIS A 79 22.89 -0.30 13.00
N MET A 80 22.21 -1.23 12.31
CA MET A 80 21.10 -0.88 11.41
C MET A 80 19.91 -0.26 12.17
N MET A 81 19.55 -0.82 13.32
CA MET A 81 18.42 -0.33 14.11
C MET A 81 18.67 1.08 14.65
N ASN A 82 19.87 1.36 15.17
CA ASN A 82 20.26 2.70 15.59
C ASN A 82 20.26 3.68 14.41
N GLY A 83 20.86 3.30 13.28
CA GLY A 83 20.86 4.15 12.10
C GLY A 83 19.46 4.48 11.56
N LEU A 84 18.52 3.51 11.61
CA LEU A 84 17.13 3.75 11.24
C LEU A 84 16.40 4.65 12.26
N ALA A 85 16.68 4.48 13.55
CA ALA A 85 16.11 5.32 14.61
C ALA A 85 16.57 6.77 14.48
N ASP A 86 17.88 7.00 14.31
CA ASP A 86 18.48 8.32 14.13
C ASP A 86 17.90 9.04 12.89
N GLU A 87 17.73 8.31 11.78
CA GLU A 87 17.15 8.89 10.57
C GLU A 87 15.66 9.23 10.73
N VAL A 88 14.90 8.42 11.47
CA VAL A 88 13.50 8.73 11.80
C VAL A 88 13.42 9.95 12.71
N GLU A 89 14.25 10.01 13.76
CA GLU A 89 14.33 11.15 14.68
C GLU A 89 14.68 12.43 13.92
N ARG A 90 15.74 12.41 13.10
CA ARG A 90 16.17 13.54 12.28
C ARG A 90 15.03 14.04 11.38
N ARG A 91 14.26 13.14 10.76
CA ARG A 91 13.08 13.49 9.93
C ARG A 91 11.95 14.10 10.76
N MET A 92 11.73 13.61 11.98
CA MET A 92 10.72 14.13 12.88
C MET A 92 11.06 15.54 13.38
N LEU A 93 12.32 15.76 13.79
CA LEU A 93 12.83 17.05 14.22
C LEU A 93 12.75 18.09 13.09
N ALA A 94 13.09 17.71 11.86
CA ALA A 94 13.05 18.60 10.69
C ALA A 94 11.65 19.18 10.39
N VAL A 95 10.58 18.53 10.87
CA VAL A 95 9.21 19.01 10.71
C VAL A 95 8.51 19.33 12.04
N GLY A 96 9.25 19.29 13.15
CA GLY A 96 8.75 19.66 14.48
C GLY A 96 7.62 18.77 15.01
N VAL A 97 7.66 17.45 14.76
CA VAL A 97 6.59 16.53 15.19
C VAL A 97 7.09 15.42 16.12
N GLN A 98 6.17 14.87 16.91
CA GLN A 98 6.40 13.68 17.75
C GLN A 98 5.44 12.55 17.37
N GLY A 99 5.96 11.33 17.32
CA GLY A 99 5.20 10.13 16.99
C GLY A 99 4.53 9.55 18.23
N ARG A 100 3.30 9.02 18.08
CA ARG A 100 2.59 8.29 19.15
C ARG A 100 2.56 6.78 18.93
N ARG A 101 2.91 6.33 17.73
CA ARG A 101 2.89 4.91 17.35
C ARG A 101 4.11 4.60 16.48
N LEU A 102 4.86 3.60 16.88
CA LEU A 102 5.96 3.03 16.10
C LEU A 102 5.48 1.76 15.38
N THR A 103 6.02 1.49 14.21
CA THR A 103 5.81 0.23 13.51
C THR A 103 7.13 -0.23 12.92
N LEU A 104 7.61 -1.39 13.36
CA LEU A 104 8.79 -2.05 12.81
C LEU A 104 8.34 -3.16 11.85
N LYS A 105 8.90 -3.18 10.64
CA LYS A 105 8.63 -4.20 9.63
C LYS A 105 9.93 -4.87 9.24
N VAL A 106 10.03 -6.18 9.51
CA VAL A 106 11.19 -7.00 9.16
C VAL A 106 10.85 -7.89 7.98
N MET A 107 11.65 -7.80 6.91
CA MET A 107 11.54 -8.72 5.78
C MET A 107 12.42 -9.94 6.04
N LYS A 108 11.80 -11.12 6.20
CA LYS A 108 12.51 -12.39 6.35
C LYS A 108 12.48 -13.16 5.03
N ARG A 109 13.63 -13.76 4.67
CA ARG A 109 13.69 -14.69 3.54
C ARG A 109 12.67 -15.81 3.73
N LYS A 110 11.83 -16.04 2.72
CA LYS A 110 10.87 -17.14 2.74
C LYS A 110 11.62 -18.47 2.74
N GLU A 111 11.11 -19.45 3.49
CA GLU A 111 11.64 -20.81 3.47
C GLU A 111 11.63 -21.38 2.04
N GLY A 112 12.73 -22.04 1.66
CA GLY A 112 12.94 -22.59 0.31
C GLY A 112 13.30 -21.57 -0.79
N ALA A 113 13.32 -20.27 -0.51
CA ALA A 113 13.85 -19.29 -1.47
C ALA A 113 15.38 -19.47 -1.62
N PRO A 114 15.97 -19.14 -2.79
CA PRO A 114 17.43 -19.12 -2.95
C PRO A 114 18.07 -18.01 -2.11
N ASN A 115 19.37 -18.15 -1.82
CA ASN A 115 20.20 -17.11 -1.21
C ASN A 115 20.72 -16.13 -2.27
#